data_AF-A0A2V8IT15-F1
#
_entry.id   AF-A0A2V8IT15-F1
#
_cell.length_a   1.000
_cell.length_b   1.000
_cell.length_c   1.000
_cell.angle_alpha   90.00
_cell.angle_beta   90.00
_cell.angle_gamma   90.00
#
_symmetry.space_group_name_H-M   'P 1'
#
loop_
_entity.id
_entity.type
_entity.pdbx_description
1 polymer ?
#
loop_
_entity_poly.entity_id
_entity_poly.type
_entity_poly.pdbx_seq_one_letter_code
_entity_poly.pdbx_strand_id
1 'polypeptide(L)'
;MPQPAGGRGRAVGRPLTTRPGHNRFEWDYRWNGNGPMVAPGRYAVRLTSGAVNQSKAFTIKVDPRVTTDGVTQADLVAQEQFLLRVRDAIARANGLRGRIQQAMQQKGVAPPSAPGIGESPESARYSDPLQGLWARVVSAGGAYPEPMLIDQLQNIQRMVGSADQKVGQEAIKRFDDLLKELKAIEAALPR
;
A
#
# COMPACT_ATOMS: atom_id res chain seq x y z
N MET A 1 -42.77 -1.46 0.96
CA MET A 1 -41.60 -2.34 0.75
C MET A 1 -40.35 -1.50 0.89
N PRO A 2 -39.47 -1.72 1.88
CA PRO A 2 -38.23 -0.96 1.98
C PRO A 2 -37.13 -1.62 1.12
N GLN A 3 -36.46 -0.81 0.30
CA GLN A 3 -35.27 -1.21 -0.45
C GLN A 3 -34.09 -1.47 0.52
N PRO A 4 -33.34 -2.57 0.37
CA PRO A 4 -32.08 -2.70 1.09
C PRO A 4 -31.01 -1.82 0.44
N ALA A 5 -30.38 -1.00 1.28
CA ALA A 5 -29.26 -0.14 0.92
C ALA A 5 -28.08 -0.95 0.35
N GLY A 6 -27.59 -0.53 -0.81
CA GLY A 6 -26.41 -1.09 -1.45
C GLY A 6 -25.14 -0.76 -0.68
N GLY A 7 -24.78 -1.62 0.27
CA GLY A 7 -23.44 -1.65 0.85
C GLY A 7 -22.42 -2.09 -0.19
N ARG A 8 -21.52 -1.19 -0.60
CA ARG A 8 -20.31 -1.53 -1.36
C ARG A 8 -19.36 -2.34 -0.47
N GLY A 9 -19.67 -3.62 -0.27
CA GLY A 9 -18.75 -4.59 0.32
C GLY A 9 -17.63 -4.88 -0.67
N ARG A 10 -16.38 -4.59 -0.28
CA ARG A 10 -15.17 -5.01 -1.01
C ARG A 10 -15.17 -6.53 -1.12
N ALA A 11 -15.43 -7.05 -2.32
CA ALA A 11 -15.37 -8.48 -2.60
C ALA A 11 -13.91 -8.91 -2.69
N VAL A 12 -13.31 -9.27 -1.54
CA VAL A 12 -12.11 -10.11 -1.54
C VAL A 12 -12.54 -11.43 -2.18
N GLY A 13 -12.00 -11.75 -3.36
CA GLY A 13 -12.40 -12.94 -4.13
C GLY A 13 -12.42 -14.18 -3.23
N ARG A 14 -13.57 -14.87 -3.17
CA ARG A 14 -13.70 -16.09 -2.36
C ARG A 14 -12.66 -17.12 -2.81
N PRO A 15 -11.94 -17.78 -1.89
CA PRO A 15 -11.01 -18.83 -2.27
C PRO A 15 -11.76 -19.94 -3.01
N LEU A 16 -11.14 -20.46 -4.08
CA LEU A 16 -11.66 -21.60 -4.82
C LEU A 16 -11.78 -22.80 -3.87
N THR A 17 -12.93 -23.50 -3.90
CA THR A 17 -13.12 -24.70 -3.10
C THR A 17 -12.68 -25.94 -3.87
N THR A 18 -12.29 -26.99 -3.15
CA THR A 18 -11.99 -28.31 -3.72
C THR A 18 -13.21 -29.22 -3.74
N ARG A 19 -14.42 -28.67 -3.46
CA ARG A 19 -15.65 -29.46 -3.46
C ARG A 19 -15.98 -29.92 -4.89
N PRO A 20 -16.40 -31.19 -5.06
CA PRO A 20 -16.91 -31.66 -6.34
C PRO A 20 -18.03 -30.75 -6.87
N GLY A 21 -18.00 -30.47 -8.18
CA GLY A 21 -18.99 -29.64 -8.85
C GLY A 21 -18.44 -28.30 -9.37
N HIS A 22 -19.36 -27.40 -9.73
CA HIS A 22 -19.02 -26.09 -10.29
C HIS A 22 -18.45 -25.16 -9.21
N ASN A 23 -17.26 -24.65 -9.46
CA ASN A 23 -16.59 -23.67 -8.62
C ASN A 23 -16.54 -22.32 -9.34
N ARG A 24 -16.68 -21.22 -8.60
CA ARG A 24 -16.60 -19.85 -9.13
C ARG A 24 -15.47 -19.09 -8.45
N PHE A 25 -14.66 -18.43 -9.27
CA PHE A 25 -13.66 -17.47 -8.82
C PHE A 25 -14.03 -16.09 -9.38
N GLU A 26 -13.96 -15.08 -8.52
CA GLU A 26 -14.17 -13.69 -8.90
C GLU A 26 -12.87 -12.93 -8.66
N TRP A 27 -12.47 -12.14 -9.65
CA TRP A 27 -11.35 -11.24 -9.54
C TRP A 27 -11.84 -9.80 -9.75
N ASP A 28 -11.47 -8.93 -8.83
CA ASP A 28 -11.81 -7.50 -8.81
C ASP A 28 -10.78 -6.65 -9.58
N TYR A 29 -9.94 -7.28 -10.40
CA TYR A 29 -8.85 -6.64 -11.15
C TYR A 29 -7.77 -6.01 -10.26
N ARG A 30 -7.63 -6.44 -9.01
CA ARG A 30 -6.58 -5.95 -8.10
C ARG A 30 -5.47 -6.95 -7.88
N TRP A 31 -4.25 -6.44 -7.71
CA TRP A 31 -3.12 -7.23 -7.25
C TRP A 31 -3.38 -7.81 -5.87
N ASN A 32 -3.22 -9.13 -5.69
CA ASN A 32 -3.30 -9.81 -4.39
C ASN A 32 -4.56 -9.45 -3.55
N GLY A 33 -5.70 -9.18 -4.21
CA GLY A 33 -7.00 -8.94 -3.57
C GLY A 33 -7.18 -7.63 -2.80
N ASN A 34 -6.15 -6.79 -2.72
CA ASN A 34 -6.22 -5.48 -2.05
C ASN A 34 -5.17 -4.46 -2.53
N GLY A 35 -4.37 -4.83 -3.52
CA GLY A 35 -3.36 -3.97 -4.15
C GLY A 35 -3.95 -3.01 -5.18
N PRO A 36 -3.08 -2.33 -5.94
CA PRO A 36 -3.52 -1.48 -7.04
C PRO A 36 -4.33 -2.26 -8.07
N MET A 37 -5.17 -1.53 -8.80
CA MET A 37 -5.85 -2.08 -9.96
C MET A 37 -4.84 -2.35 -11.06
N VAL A 38 -5.05 -3.42 -11.82
CA VAL A 38 -4.19 -3.75 -12.96
C VAL A 38 -4.44 -2.81 -14.12
N ALA A 39 -3.40 -2.46 -14.89
CA ALA A 39 -3.58 -1.64 -16.07
C ALA A 39 -4.26 -2.44 -17.20
N PRO A 40 -4.98 -1.76 -18.12
CA PRO A 40 -5.52 -2.39 -19.32
C PRO A 40 -4.43 -3.08 -20.14
N GLY A 41 -4.70 -4.29 -20.63
CA GLY A 41 -3.70 -5.12 -21.28
C GLY A 41 -4.14 -6.57 -21.50
N ARG A 42 -3.21 -7.41 -21.96
CA ARG A 42 -3.45 -8.83 -22.19
C ARG A 42 -3.08 -9.64 -20.96
N TYR A 43 -4.02 -10.45 -20.48
CA TYR A 43 -3.87 -11.29 -19.30
C TYR A 43 -4.21 -12.74 -19.61
N ALA A 44 -3.79 -13.64 -18.73
CA ALA A 44 -4.18 -15.04 -18.76
C ALA A 44 -4.56 -15.52 -17.36
N VAL A 45 -5.69 -16.21 -17.26
CA VAL A 45 -6.02 -16.98 -16.06
C VAL A 45 -5.38 -18.36 -16.21
N ARG A 46 -4.73 -18.85 -15.15
CA ARG A 46 -4.22 -20.22 -15.07
C ARG A 46 -4.90 -20.94 -13.90
N LEU A 47 -5.51 -22.07 -14.18
CA LEU A 47 -6.04 -23.01 -13.18
C LEU A 47 -5.13 -24.23 -13.13
N THR A 48 -4.69 -24.59 -11.93
CA THR A 48 -3.87 -25.79 -11.69
C THR A 48 -4.60 -26.67 -10.68
N SER A 49 -4.75 -27.96 -10.99
CA SER A 49 -5.34 -28.97 -10.10
C SER A 49 -4.59 -30.30 -10.28
N GLY A 50 -3.78 -30.66 -9.29
CA GLY A 50 -2.85 -31.79 -9.42
C GLY A 50 -1.93 -31.61 -10.63
N ALA A 51 -1.97 -32.55 -11.57
CA ALA A 51 -1.21 -32.50 -12.82
C ALA A 51 -1.87 -31.64 -13.93
N VAL A 52 -3.15 -31.28 -13.78
CA VAL A 52 -3.89 -30.55 -14.81
C VAL A 52 -3.57 -29.07 -14.72
N ASN A 53 -3.12 -28.49 -15.85
CA ASN A 53 -2.92 -27.06 -16.03
C ASN A 53 -3.80 -26.59 -17.19
N GLN A 54 -4.71 -25.65 -16.92
CA GLN A 54 -5.53 -24.99 -17.93
C GLN A 54 -5.25 -23.50 -17.92
N SER A 55 -5.17 -22.88 -19.10
CA SER A 55 -5.02 -21.43 -19.21
C SER A 55 -5.96 -20.85 -20.25
N LYS A 56 -6.50 -19.66 -19.96
CA LYS A 56 -7.32 -18.88 -20.89
C LYS A 56 -6.84 -17.44 -20.92
N ALA A 57 -6.58 -16.95 -22.12
CA ALA A 57 -6.20 -15.56 -22.35
C ALA A 57 -7.44 -14.67 -22.50
N PHE A 58 -7.31 -13.42 -22.06
CA PHE A 58 -8.32 -12.37 -22.21
C PHE A 58 -7.64 -11.00 -22.23
N THR A 59 -8.39 -9.97 -22.64
CA THR A 59 -7.88 -8.60 -22.70
C THR A 59 -8.74 -7.69 -21.84
N ILE A 60 -8.10 -6.94 -20.95
CA ILE A 60 -8.73 -5.85 -20.20
C ILE A 60 -8.64 -4.59 -21.05
N LYS A 61 -9.78 -3.94 -21.28
CA LYS A 61 -9.89 -2.71 -22.06
C LYS A 61 -9.93 -1.50 -21.14
N VAL A 62 -9.50 -0.35 -21.68
CA VAL A 62 -9.64 0.95 -21.01
C VAL A 62 -11.12 1.33 -20.91
N ASP A 63 -11.54 1.95 -19.82
CA ASP A 63 -12.87 2.56 -19.73
C ASP A 63 -12.94 3.80 -20.66
N PRO A 64 -13.87 3.84 -21.65
CA PRO A 64 -13.99 4.95 -22.59
C PRO A 64 -14.20 6.34 -21.93
N ARG A 65 -14.70 6.38 -20.69
CA ARG A 65 -14.92 7.63 -19.96
C ARG A 65 -13.61 8.30 -19.60
N VAL A 66 -12.64 7.55 -19.10
CA VAL A 66 -11.33 8.11 -18.69
C VAL A 66 -10.53 8.61 -19.89
N THR A 67 -10.68 7.97 -21.06
CA THR A 67 -10.05 8.45 -22.30
C THR A 67 -10.64 9.77 -22.79
N THR A 68 -11.92 10.03 -22.50
CA THR A 68 -12.56 11.32 -22.81
C THR A 68 -11.95 12.45 -21.98
N ASP A 69 -11.53 12.13 -20.75
CA ASP A 69 -10.90 13.07 -19.80
C ASP A 69 -9.38 13.24 -20.05
N GLY A 70 -8.84 12.71 -21.15
CA GLY A 70 -7.44 12.86 -21.55
C GLY A 70 -6.46 11.89 -20.87
N VAL A 71 -6.95 10.91 -20.10
CA VAL A 71 -6.12 9.86 -19.51
C VAL A 71 -5.83 8.77 -20.56
N THR A 72 -4.55 8.50 -20.81
CA THR A 72 -4.13 7.49 -21.78
C THR A 72 -3.89 6.13 -21.12
N GLN A 73 -3.85 5.05 -21.92
CA GLN A 73 -3.44 3.74 -21.42
C GLN A 73 -2.03 3.77 -20.81
N ALA A 74 -1.12 4.58 -21.37
CA ALA A 74 0.23 4.75 -20.83
C ALA A 74 0.20 5.39 -19.42
N ASP A 75 -0.71 6.34 -19.18
CA ASP A 75 -0.89 6.92 -17.84
C ASP A 75 -1.39 5.87 -16.83
N LEU A 76 -2.32 5.00 -17.22
CA LEU A 76 -2.83 3.92 -16.36
C LEU A 76 -1.74 2.88 -16.05
N VAL A 77 -0.90 2.54 -17.03
CA VAL A 77 0.26 1.68 -16.82
C VAL A 77 1.26 2.34 -15.86
N ALA A 78 1.55 3.63 -16.04
CA ALA A 78 2.43 4.37 -15.14
C ALA A 78 1.85 4.43 -13.72
N GLN A 79 0.54 4.62 -13.59
CA GLN A 79 -0.18 4.62 -12.32
C GLN A 79 -0.08 3.27 -11.60
N GLU A 80 -0.33 2.16 -12.29
CA GLU A 80 -0.18 0.81 -11.74
C GLU A 80 1.25 0.59 -11.23
N GLN A 81 2.26 0.87 -12.07
CA GLN A 81 3.67 0.69 -11.73
C GLN A 81 4.07 1.54 -10.52
N PHE A 82 3.61 2.79 -10.47
CA PHE A 82 3.86 3.68 -9.35
C PHE A 82 3.24 3.14 -8.05
N LEU A 83 1.97 2.73 -8.09
CA LEU A 83 1.29 2.18 -6.92
C LEU A 83 1.88 0.85 -6.44
N LEU A 84 2.40 0.02 -7.35
CA LEU A 84 3.16 -1.18 -6.97
C LEU A 84 4.45 -0.83 -6.21
N ARG A 85 5.20 0.19 -6.67
CA ARG A 85 6.38 0.70 -5.94
C ARG A 85 6.01 1.24 -4.56
N VAL A 86 4.89 1.98 -4.45
CA VAL A 86 4.39 2.49 -3.17
C VAL A 86 4.00 1.34 -2.23
N ARG A 87 3.26 0.34 -2.73
CA ARG A 87 2.91 -0.87 -1.97
C ARG A 87 4.15 -1.56 -1.41
N ASP A 88 5.18 -1.74 -2.24
CA ASP A 88 6.41 -2.41 -1.83
C ASP A 88 7.20 -1.57 -0.81
N ALA A 89 7.18 -0.24 -0.93
CA ALA A 89 7.76 0.66 0.07
C ALA A 89 7.01 0.56 1.42
N ILE A 90 5.68 0.49 1.42
CA ILE A 90 4.87 0.30 2.64
C ILE A 90 5.21 -1.06 3.28
N ALA A 91 5.34 -2.11 2.50
CA ALA A 91 5.74 -3.43 3.01
C ALA A 91 7.13 -3.37 3.68
N ARG A 92 8.11 -2.72 3.03
CA ARG A 92 9.45 -2.50 3.60
C ARG A 92 9.43 -1.67 4.88
N ALA A 93 8.68 -0.57 4.91
CA ALA A 93 8.54 0.29 6.09
C ALA A 93 7.89 -0.45 7.27
N ASN A 94 6.88 -1.29 7.02
CA ASN A 94 6.30 -2.15 8.06
C ASN A 94 7.29 -3.20 8.57
N GLY A 95 8.12 -3.77 7.69
CA GLY A 95 9.21 -4.67 8.10
C GLY A 95 10.25 -3.95 8.96
N LEU A 96 10.62 -2.72 8.60
CA LEU A 96 11.49 -1.87 9.40
C LEU A 96 10.90 -1.55 10.78
N ARG A 97 9.62 -1.15 10.84
CA ARG A 97 8.89 -0.97 12.11
C ARG A 97 9.01 -2.19 13.01
N GLY A 98 8.81 -3.39 12.46
CA GLY A 98 8.92 -4.65 13.20
C GLY A 98 10.33 -4.88 13.77
N ARG A 99 11.38 -4.59 13.00
CA ARG A 99 12.77 -4.70 13.48
C ARG A 99 13.10 -3.69 14.57
N ILE A 100 12.67 -2.44 14.44
CA ILE A 100 12.83 -1.41 15.49
C ILE A 100 12.12 -1.87 16.76
N GLN A 101 10.87 -2.35 16.65
CA GLN A 101 10.10 -2.85 17.79
C GLN A 101 10.82 -3.98 18.52
N GLN A 102 11.39 -4.94 17.78
CA GLN A 102 12.15 -6.05 18.35
C GLN A 102 13.40 -5.55 19.09
N ALA A 103 14.17 -4.65 18.50
CA ALA A 103 15.35 -4.05 19.15
C ALA A 103 14.98 -3.29 20.42
N MET A 104 13.86 -2.56 20.40
CA MET A 104 13.34 -1.85 21.57
C MET A 104 12.95 -2.81 22.70
N GLN A 105 12.25 -3.90 22.37
CA GLN A 105 11.88 -4.95 23.33
C GLN A 105 13.11 -5.61 23.97
N GLN A 106 14.14 -5.91 23.17
CA GLN A 106 15.40 -6.49 23.67
C GLN A 106 16.14 -5.57 24.65
N LYS A 107 16.04 -4.26 24.45
CA LYS A 107 16.63 -3.24 25.34
C LYS A 107 15.71 -2.76 26.47
N GLY A 108 14.47 -3.25 26.54
CA GLY A 108 13.48 -2.76 27.51
C GLY A 108 13.05 -1.31 27.27
N VAL A 109 13.16 -0.81 26.03
CA VAL A 109 12.79 0.56 25.65
C VAL A 109 11.33 0.57 25.18
N ALA A 110 10.50 1.43 25.76
CA ALA A 110 9.13 1.63 25.31
C ALA A 110 9.05 2.60 24.11
N PRO A 111 8.03 2.48 23.23
CA PRO A 111 7.73 3.49 22.21
C PRO A 111 7.68 4.90 22.82
N PRO A 112 8.21 5.92 22.11
CA PRO A 112 8.10 7.28 22.59
C PRO A 112 6.63 7.72 22.68
N SER A 113 6.34 8.58 23.64
CA SER A 113 5.10 9.34 23.68
C SER A 113 5.01 10.30 22.49
N ALA A 114 3.81 10.80 22.22
CA ALA A 114 3.64 11.91 21.29
C ALA A 114 4.48 13.13 21.74
N PRO A 115 5.10 13.87 20.81
CA PRO A 115 5.81 15.10 21.14
C PRO A 115 4.92 16.12 21.85
N GLY A 116 5.54 17.01 22.63
CA GLY A 116 4.83 18.13 23.26
C GLY A 116 4.30 19.14 22.24
N ILE A 117 3.47 20.07 22.71
CA ILE A 117 2.97 21.18 21.87
C ILE A 117 4.16 21.99 21.34
N GLY A 118 4.29 22.08 20.01
CA GLY A 118 5.38 22.81 19.36
C GLY A 118 6.66 21.98 19.13
N GLU A 119 6.68 20.70 19.52
CA GLU A 119 7.77 19.77 19.20
C GLU A 119 7.40 18.90 17.99
N SER A 120 8.38 18.60 17.12
CA SER A 120 8.19 17.59 16.07
C SER A 120 8.76 16.23 16.49
N PRO A 121 8.19 15.10 16.04
CA PRO A 121 8.77 13.77 16.26
C PRO A 121 10.18 13.62 15.65
N GLU A 122 10.55 14.51 14.74
CA GLU A 122 11.86 14.47 14.09
C GLU A 122 12.94 15.21 14.89
N SER A 123 12.57 16.29 15.59
CA SER A 123 13.51 17.13 16.36
C SER A 123 13.47 16.91 17.87
N ALA A 124 12.49 16.15 18.38
CA ALA A 124 12.36 15.86 19.80
C ALA A 124 13.59 15.14 20.35
N ARG A 125 13.89 15.37 21.64
CA ARG A 125 14.98 14.67 22.33
C ARG A 125 14.46 13.32 22.84
N TYR A 126 15.12 12.26 22.41
CA TYR A 126 14.82 10.89 22.81
C TYR A 126 15.85 10.37 23.81
N SER A 127 15.41 9.56 24.79
CA SER A 127 16.32 8.95 25.77
C SER A 127 17.10 7.77 25.18
N ASP A 128 16.56 7.12 24.15
CA ASP A 128 17.23 6.05 23.40
C ASP A 128 17.13 6.32 21.88
N PRO A 129 18.19 6.12 21.09
CA PRO A 129 18.17 6.29 19.64
C PRO A 129 17.05 5.51 18.92
N LEU A 130 16.65 4.35 19.43
CA LEU A 130 15.57 3.55 18.85
C LEU A 130 14.21 4.25 18.92
N GLN A 131 13.98 5.09 19.92
CA GLN A 131 12.76 5.91 20.00
C GLN A 131 12.73 6.95 18.88
N GLY A 132 13.87 7.58 18.57
CA GLY A 132 13.97 8.51 17.45
C GLY A 132 13.75 7.83 16.09
N LEU A 133 14.28 6.62 15.91
CA LEU A 133 13.99 5.83 14.70
C LEU A 133 12.51 5.44 14.63
N TRP A 134 11.90 5.03 15.75
CA TRP A 134 10.48 4.72 15.82
C TRP A 134 9.60 5.91 15.44
N ALA A 135 9.88 7.08 16.02
CA ALA A 135 9.13 8.31 15.81
C ALA A 135 9.14 8.77 14.35
N ARG A 136 10.19 8.43 13.57
CA ARG A 136 10.26 8.71 12.13
C ARG A 136 9.46 7.75 11.26
N VAL A 137 9.22 6.53 11.75
CA VAL A 137 8.50 5.49 11.00
C VAL A 137 7.01 5.47 11.30
N VAL A 138 6.65 5.66 12.57
CA VAL A 138 5.31 5.46 13.11
C VAL A 138 4.77 6.77 13.67
N SER A 139 3.61 7.19 13.18
CA SER A 139 2.89 8.34 13.71
C SER A 139 2.51 8.08 15.17
N ALA A 140 2.69 9.09 16.01
CA ALA A 140 2.32 9.00 17.41
C ALA A 140 0.79 8.80 17.57
N GLY A 141 0.36 8.31 18.74
CA GLY A 141 -1.06 8.37 19.11
C GLY A 141 -1.47 9.78 19.52
N GLY A 142 -2.78 10.08 19.52
CA GLY A 142 -3.31 11.36 20.00
C GLY A 142 -4.40 11.92 19.11
N ALA A 143 -4.89 13.12 19.43
CA ALA A 143 -5.99 13.76 18.71
C ALA A 143 -5.59 14.20 17.29
N TYR A 144 -4.37 14.69 17.11
CA TYR A 144 -3.85 15.19 15.84
C TYR A 144 -2.37 14.80 15.67
N PRO A 145 -2.09 13.53 15.39
CA PRO A 145 -0.72 13.10 15.18
C PRO A 145 -0.20 13.57 13.82
N GLU A 146 1.06 13.97 13.78
CA GLU A 146 1.78 14.21 12.53
C GLU A 146 1.95 12.88 11.77
N PRO A 147 1.55 12.80 10.49
CA PRO A 147 1.75 11.60 9.70
C PRO A 147 3.24 11.35 9.45
N MET A 148 3.76 10.21 9.89
CA MET A 148 5.15 9.81 9.67
C MET A 148 5.27 8.87 8.46
N LEU A 149 6.46 8.32 8.21
CA LEU A 149 6.79 7.60 6.98
C LEU A 149 5.70 6.63 6.48
N ILE A 150 5.19 5.74 7.34
CA ILE A 150 4.18 4.75 6.94
C ILE A 150 2.87 5.43 6.51
N ASP A 151 2.38 6.38 7.30
CA ASP A 151 1.11 7.06 7.02
C ASP A 151 1.22 7.94 5.79
N GLN A 152 2.36 8.59 5.58
CA GLN A 152 2.59 9.37 4.38
C GLN A 152 2.66 8.51 3.11
N LEU A 153 3.30 7.34 3.17
CA LEU A 153 3.25 6.38 2.05
C LEU A 153 1.82 5.89 1.78
N GLN A 154 1.04 5.64 2.83
CA GLN A 154 -0.38 5.27 2.70
C GLN A 154 -1.24 6.42 2.15
N ASN A 155 -0.93 7.67 2.50
CA ASN A 155 -1.57 8.86 1.96
C ASN A 155 -1.33 8.94 0.44
N ILE A 156 -0.09 8.72 -0.01
CA ILE A 156 0.24 8.66 -1.45
C ILE A 156 -0.54 7.55 -2.13
N GLN A 157 -0.57 6.34 -1.55
CA GLN A 157 -1.32 5.22 -2.11
C GLN A 157 -2.82 5.55 -2.28
N ARG A 158 -3.44 6.18 -1.28
CA ARG A 158 -4.85 6.59 -1.34
C ARG A 158 -5.09 7.71 -2.34
N MET A 159 -4.21 8.71 -2.37
CA MET A 159 -4.35 9.85 -3.28
C MET A 159 -4.21 9.44 -4.74
N VAL A 160 -3.19 8.63 -5.06
CA VAL A 160 -2.93 8.20 -6.44
C VAL A 160 -3.87 7.08 -6.85
N GLY A 161 -4.26 6.19 -5.93
CA GLY A 161 -5.13 5.04 -6.23
C GLY A 161 -6.63 5.27 -6.10
N SER A 162 -7.08 6.51 -5.88
CA SER A 162 -8.51 6.83 -5.68
C SER A 162 -9.32 6.83 -6.98
N ALA A 163 -8.69 7.19 -8.11
CA ALA A 163 -9.29 7.30 -9.42
C ALA A 163 -8.27 6.96 -10.50
N ASP A 164 -8.76 6.58 -11.68
CA ASP A 164 -7.94 6.40 -12.88
C ASP A 164 -7.42 7.77 -13.35
N GLN A 165 -6.13 8.03 -13.20
CA GLN A 165 -5.55 9.35 -13.41
C GLN A 165 -4.06 9.27 -13.74
N LYS A 166 -3.55 10.34 -14.34
CA LYS A 166 -2.12 10.55 -14.47
C LYS A 166 -1.48 10.77 -13.10
N VAL A 167 -0.35 10.12 -12.85
CA VAL A 167 0.41 10.32 -11.61
C VAL A 167 0.98 11.74 -11.59
N GLY A 168 0.63 12.51 -10.56
CA GLY A 168 1.13 13.87 -10.37
C GLY A 168 2.61 13.93 -9.99
N GLN A 169 3.32 14.96 -10.46
CA GLN A 169 4.76 15.14 -10.20
C GLN A 169 5.08 15.31 -8.71
N GLU A 170 4.23 16.01 -7.96
CA GLU A 170 4.40 16.17 -6.52
C GLU A 170 4.31 14.83 -5.76
N ALA A 171 3.44 13.91 -6.21
CA ALA A 171 3.34 12.58 -5.62
C ALA A 171 4.62 11.76 -5.85
N ILE A 172 5.20 11.87 -7.05
CA ILE A 172 6.46 11.22 -7.41
C ILE A 172 7.60 11.77 -6.56
N LYS A 173 7.75 13.10 -6.50
CA LYS A 173 8.77 13.77 -5.71
C LYS A 173 8.67 13.40 -4.23
N ARG A 174 7.46 13.47 -3.66
CA ARG A 174 7.24 13.10 -2.25
C ARG A 174 7.59 11.64 -1.99
N PHE A 175 7.21 10.74 -2.90
CA PHE A 175 7.55 9.33 -2.79
C PHE A 175 9.07 9.10 -2.80
N ASP A 176 9.80 9.75 -3.70
CA ASP A 176 11.25 9.62 -3.79
C ASP A 176 11.95 10.17 -2.53
N ASP A 177 11.45 11.25 -1.93
CA ASP A 177 11.96 11.76 -0.66
C ASP A 177 11.69 10.78 0.50
N LEU A 178 10.52 10.15 0.54
CA LEU A 178 10.22 9.11 1.53
C LEU A 178 11.06 7.85 1.35
N LEU A 179 11.45 7.51 0.12
CA LEU A 179 12.39 6.41 -0.13
C LEU A 179 13.78 6.71 0.41
N LYS A 180 14.26 7.96 0.29
CA LYS A 180 15.52 8.40 0.89
C LYS A 180 15.46 8.31 2.41
N GLU A 181 14.37 8.76 3.01
CA GLU A 181 14.16 8.65 4.46
C GLU A 181 14.14 7.20 4.92
N LEU A 182 13.35 6.33 4.28
CA LEU A 182 13.30 4.91 4.59
C LEU A 182 14.70 4.29 4.59
N LYS A 183 15.50 4.56 3.55
CA LYS A 183 16.88 4.08 3.44
C LYS A 183 17.78 4.63 4.55
N ALA A 184 17.62 5.90 4.92
CA ALA A 184 18.38 6.52 6.00
C ALA A 184 18.08 5.86 7.36
N ILE A 185 16.81 5.57 7.65
CA ILE A 185 16.40 4.88 8.89
C ILE A 185 16.89 3.43 8.88
N GLU A 186 16.81 2.73 7.75
CA GLU A 186 17.35 1.37 7.59
C GLU A 186 18.86 1.31 7.87
N ALA A 187 19.61 2.31 7.44
CA ALA A 187 21.05 2.40 7.68
C ALA A 187 21.41 2.77 9.14
N ALA A 188 20.53 3.49 9.83
CA ALA A 188 20.72 3.91 11.22
C ALA A 188 20.33 2.84 12.25
N LEU A 189 19.53 1.84 11.86
CA LEU A 189 19.15 0.75 12.75
C LEU A 189 20.36 -0.17 13.02
N PRO A 190 20.75 -0.39 14.28
CA PRO A 190 21.80 -1.33 14.63
C PRO A 190 21.47 -2.75 14.14
N ARG A 191 22.50 -3.50 13.71
CA ARG A 191 22.37 -4.90 13.30
C ARG A 191 22.19 -5.83 14.48
#